data_AF-A0A951I9U4-F1
#
_entry.id   AF-A0A951I9U4-F1
#
_cell.length_a   1.000
_cell.length_b   1.000
_cell.length_c   1.000
_cell.angle_alpha   90.00
_cell.angle_beta   90.00
_cell.angle_gamma   90.00
#
_symmetry.space_group_name_H-M   'P 1'
#
loop_
_entity.id
_entity.type
_entity.pdbx_description
1 polymer ?
#
loop_
_entity_poly.entity_id
_entity_poly.type
_entity_poly.pdbx_seq_one_letter_code
_entity_poly.pdbx_strand_id
1 'polypeptide(L)'
;MKKILLVIRWVVGLLFIFSGLIKVNDPLGLSYKMQEFFEVWHLNGFQDYTLAMAMVMNVFEVVAGVAVIIGWRMRIFSWLLLLLIIFFTFLTGYALFSGKIKTCGCFGDCLPLTPAQSFGKDIFLLVLIIILFVYRNRIHSSLPPRRAAGWLFVITGLVVYAQFYVLKNLPFIDCLPYKRGNNISELMKVPAGAVPDSFAIEFEYEKNGKKLSFDQGHFPADFDTTYKFLDRHDKLVKKGNGLEPKIVDFSLMTQNGLDTTTEILGNPNPYMLVMARNMDHAADWGAGFERIVKAAGDKGIPVFLVTSD
;
A
#
# COMPACT_ATOMS: atom_id res chain seq x y z
N MET A 1 15.34 -1.22 35.42
CA MET A 1 15.83 -1.71 34.10
C MET A 1 15.14 -2.99 33.61
N LYS A 2 15.10 -4.12 34.35
CA LYS A 2 14.47 -5.37 33.85
C LYS A 2 12.99 -5.22 33.47
N LYS A 3 12.18 -4.52 34.29
CA LYS A 3 10.76 -4.24 33.99
C LYS A 3 10.58 -3.37 32.73
N ILE A 4 11.43 -2.35 32.56
CA ILE A 4 11.43 -1.47 31.39
C ILE A 4 11.76 -2.25 30.11
N LEU A 5 12.80 -3.09 30.14
CA LEU A 5 13.16 -3.94 29.00
C LEU A 5 12.04 -4.93 28.65
N LEU A 6 11.32 -5.45 29.66
CA LEU A 6 10.15 -6.31 29.42
C LEU A 6 9.04 -5.54 28.73
N VAL A 7 8.69 -4.34 29.21
CA VAL A 7 7.67 -3.49 28.55
C VAL A 7 8.07 -3.18 27.12
N ILE A 8 9.30 -2.71 26.88
CA ILE A 8 9.80 -2.41 25.53
C ILE A 8 9.71 -3.65 24.62
N ARG A 9 10.10 -4.82 25.14
CA ARG A 9 10.05 -6.09 24.41
C ARG A 9 8.64 -6.48 23.99
N TRP A 10 7.66 -6.30 24.89
CA TRP A 10 6.25 -6.54 24.60
C TRP A 10 5.69 -5.53 23.60
N VAL A 11 5.99 -4.24 23.77
CA VAL A 11 5.54 -3.19 22.83
C VAL A 11 6.08 -3.45 21.42
N VAL A 12 7.40 -3.63 21.28
CA VAL A 12 8.03 -3.90 19.98
C VAL A 12 7.50 -5.20 19.38
N GLY A 13 7.43 -6.27 20.16
CA GLY A 13 6.96 -7.56 19.68
C GLY A 13 5.50 -7.55 19.22
N LEU A 14 4.61 -6.92 20.00
CA LEU A 14 3.19 -6.80 19.63
C LEU A 14 2.99 -5.94 18.39
N LEU A 15 3.73 -4.83 18.26
CA LEU A 15 3.64 -3.96 17.08
C LEU A 15 4.09 -4.69 15.80
N PHE A 16 5.17 -5.48 15.88
CA PHE A 16 5.64 -6.30 14.74
C PHE A 16 4.66 -7.43 14.39
N ILE A 17 4.08 -8.10 15.40
CA ILE A 17 3.04 -9.12 15.15
C ILE A 17 1.81 -8.49 14.50
N PHE A 18 1.32 -7.37 15.03
CA PHE A 18 0.15 -6.69 14.49
C PHE A 18 0.37 -6.20 13.06
N SER A 19 1.50 -5.52 12.81
CA SER A 19 1.91 -5.07 11.47
C SER A 19 2.05 -6.25 10.50
N GLY A 20 2.76 -7.31 10.91
CA GLY A 20 2.93 -8.51 10.09
C GLY A 20 1.61 -9.24 9.79
N LEU A 21 0.71 -9.36 10.76
CA LEU A 21 -0.60 -10.02 10.54
C LEU A 21 -1.49 -9.28 9.56
N ILE A 22 -1.45 -7.93 9.55
CA ILE A 22 -2.20 -7.16 8.55
C ILE A 22 -1.64 -7.41 7.15
N LYS A 23 -0.31 -7.46 6.99
CA LYS A 23 0.31 -7.80 5.71
C LYS A 23 0.07 -9.25 5.28
N VAL A 24 -0.07 -10.18 6.23
CA VAL A 24 -0.45 -11.58 5.96
C VAL A 24 -1.89 -11.68 5.45
N ASN A 25 -2.76 -10.77 5.89
CA ASN A 25 -4.14 -10.66 5.40
C ASN A 25 -4.23 -10.05 3.99
N ASP A 26 -3.18 -9.38 3.50
CA ASP A 26 -3.08 -8.93 2.12
C ASP A 26 -1.61 -8.93 1.62
N PRO A 27 -1.09 -10.11 1.22
CA PRO A 27 0.27 -10.22 0.70
C PRO A 27 0.42 -9.59 -0.69
N LEU A 28 -0.66 -9.45 -1.47
CA LEU A 28 -0.64 -8.83 -2.78
C LEU A 28 -0.44 -7.31 -2.67
N GLY A 29 -1.13 -6.64 -1.76
CA GLY A 29 -0.94 -5.21 -1.50
C GLY A 29 0.51 -4.84 -1.22
N LEU A 30 1.20 -5.64 -0.40
CA LEU A 30 2.64 -5.45 -0.15
C LEU A 30 3.49 -5.70 -1.41
N SER A 31 3.14 -6.71 -2.22
CA SER A 31 3.87 -7.01 -3.45
C SER A 31 3.78 -5.88 -4.48
N TYR A 32 2.60 -5.25 -4.63
CA TYR A 32 2.42 -4.08 -5.49
C TYR A 32 3.23 -2.89 -5.01
N LYS A 33 3.27 -2.65 -3.69
CA LYS A 33 4.11 -1.60 -3.12
C LYS A 33 5.59 -1.83 -3.39
N MET A 34 6.07 -3.08 -3.31
CA MET A 34 7.45 -3.41 -3.67
C MET A 34 7.72 -3.18 -5.17
N GLN A 35 6.75 -3.48 -6.04
CA GLN A 35 6.85 -3.20 -7.48
C GLN A 35 6.96 -1.70 -7.75
N GLU A 36 6.13 -0.87 -7.10
CA GLU A 36 6.20 0.60 -7.21
C GLU A 36 7.61 1.13 -6.86
N PHE A 37 8.21 0.65 -5.77
CA PHE A 37 9.57 1.04 -5.39
C PHE A 37 10.62 0.60 -6.41
N PHE A 38 10.53 -0.64 -6.91
CA PHE A 38 11.46 -1.15 -7.91
C PHE A 38 11.34 -0.43 -9.24
N GLU A 39 10.13 -0.07 -9.67
CA GLU A 39 9.91 0.72 -10.88
C GLU A 39 10.54 2.12 -10.76
N VAL A 40 10.32 2.80 -9.63
CA VAL A 40 10.91 4.13 -9.37
C VAL A 40 12.44 4.07 -9.30
N TRP A 41 13.01 2.95 -8.88
CA TRP A 41 14.46 2.72 -8.85
C TRP A 41 15.02 2.08 -10.12
N HIS A 42 14.18 1.86 -11.14
CA HIS A 42 14.55 1.21 -12.41
C HIS A 42 15.12 -0.21 -12.25
N LEU A 43 14.65 -0.95 -11.24
CA LEU A 43 15.03 -2.34 -10.91
C LEU A 43 14.01 -3.36 -11.46
N ASN A 44 13.71 -3.28 -12.76
CA ASN A 44 12.64 -4.07 -13.39
C ASN A 44 12.83 -5.59 -13.28
N GLY A 45 14.06 -6.09 -13.14
CA GLY A 45 14.34 -7.53 -13.02
C GLY A 45 13.82 -8.20 -11.73
N PHE A 46 13.38 -7.43 -10.72
CA PHE A 46 12.86 -7.97 -9.46
C PHE A 46 11.33 -8.02 -9.39
N GLN A 47 10.62 -7.55 -10.41
CA GLN A 47 9.15 -7.43 -10.39
C GLN A 47 8.42 -8.77 -10.24
N ASP A 48 8.95 -9.84 -10.84
CA ASP A 48 8.37 -11.19 -10.76
C ASP A 48 8.54 -11.85 -9.38
N TYR A 49 9.52 -11.38 -8.59
CA TYR A 49 9.85 -11.95 -7.29
C TYR A 49 9.20 -11.22 -6.12
N THR A 50 8.49 -10.11 -6.35
CA THR A 50 7.93 -9.26 -5.28
C THR A 50 6.94 -10.00 -4.40
N LEU A 51 6.09 -10.85 -4.95
CA LEU A 51 5.14 -11.65 -4.18
C LEU A 51 5.86 -12.61 -3.22
N ALA A 52 6.88 -13.32 -3.70
CA ALA A 52 7.67 -14.22 -2.88
C ALA A 52 8.42 -13.47 -1.77
N MET A 53 9.02 -12.32 -2.11
CA MET A 53 9.71 -11.46 -1.13
C MET A 53 8.75 -10.91 -0.08
N ALA A 54 7.56 -10.46 -0.49
CA ALA A 54 6.51 -10.00 0.41
C ALA A 54 6.08 -11.10 1.39
N MET A 55 5.83 -12.32 0.89
CA MET A 55 5.43 -13.45 1.74
C MET A 55 6.51 -13.83 2.77
N VAL A 56 7.79 -13.86 2.36
CA VAL A 56 8.92 -14.15 3.25
C VAL A 56 9.09 -13.06 4.30
N MET A 57 8.99 -11.79 3.90
CA MET A 57 9.11 -10.65 4.80
C MET A 57 7.99 -10.65 5.86
N ASN A 58 6.76 -10.94 5.45
CA ASN A 58 5.59 -11.06 6.34
C ASN A 58 5.78 -12.14 7.41
N VAL A 59 6.21 -13.34 6.99
CA VAL A 59 6.53 -14.44 7.92
C VAL A 59 7.60 -14.00 8.91
N PHE A 60 8.68 -13.42 8.39
CA PHE A 60 9.79 -12.95 9.20
C PHE A 60 9.36 -11.92 10.24
N GLU A 61 8.51 -10.96 9.88
CA GLU A 61 8.04 -9.90 10.77
C GLU A 61 7.25 -10.47 11.96
N VAL A 62 6.30 -11.37 11.69
CA VAL A 62 5.50 -12.03 12.74
C VAL A 62 6.38 -12.91 13.61
N VAL A 63 7.23 -13.74 13.01
CA VAL A 63 8.14 -14.65 13.74
C VAL A 63 9.13 -13.87 14.60
N ALA A 64 9.69 -12.77 14.08
CA ALA A 64 10.59 -11.91 14.83
C ALA A 64 9.88 -11.21 16.00
N GLY A 65 8.65 -10.73 15.79
CA GLY A 65 7.83 -10.16 16.86
C GLY A 65 7.60 -11.16 18.00
N VAL A 66 7.19 -12.39 17.67
CA VAL A 66 6.99 -13.46 18.67
C VAL A 66 8.30 -13.85 19.35
N ALA A 67 9.39 -14.02 18.57
CA ALA A 67 10.70 -14.39 19.10
C ALA A 67 11.21 -13.37 20.11
N VAL A 68 10.99 -12.07 19.85
CA VAL A 68 11.33 -11.00 20.79
C VAL A 68 10.46 -11.05 22.04
N ILE A 69 9.14 -11.25 21.95
CA ILE A 69 8.28 -11.42 23.15
C ILE A 69 8.76 -12.57 24.03
N ILE A 70 9.14 -13.70 23.44
CA ILE A 70 9.65 -14.88 24.17
C ILE A 70 11.08 -14.64 24.68
N GLY A 71 11.84 -13.74 24.07
CA GLY A 71 13.26 -13.55 24.31
C GLY A 71 14.11 -14.70 23.75
N TRP A 72 13.66 -15.35 22.68
CA TRP A 72 14.38 -16.46 22.05
C TRP A 72 15.49 -15.94 21.13
N ARG A 73 16.73 -16.40 21.32
CA ARG A 73 17.90 -16.02 20.51
C ARG A 73 18.00 -14.51 20.22
N MET A 74 17.84 -13.68 21.26
CA MET A 74 17.81 -12.20 21.13
C MET A 74 19.00 -11.61 20.38
N ARG A 75 20.20 -12.21 20.42
CA ARG A 75 21.33 -11.72 19.62
C ARG A 75 21.04 -11.69 18.12
N ILE A 76 20.38 -12.72 17.60
CA ILE A 76 20.05 -12.84 16.18
C ILE A 76 18.84 -11.97 15.87
N PHE A 77 17.74 -12.13 16.62
CA PHE A 77 16.50 -11.38 16.37
C PHE A 77 16.63 -9.87 16.57
N SER A 78 17.46 -9.39 17.49
CA SER A 78 17.71 -7.95 17.62
C SER A 78 18.49 -7.38 16.43
N TRP A 79 19.44 -8.12 15.84
CA TRP A 79 20.13 -7.71 14.61
C TRP A 79 19.18 -7.68 13.42
N LEU A 80 18.40 -8.75 13.28
CA LEU A 80 17.40 -8.93 12.24
C LEU A 80 16.32 -7.83 12.27
N LEU A 81 15.77 -7.53 13.45
CA LEU A 81 14.83 -6.43 13.64
C LEU A 81 15.45 -5.07 13.37
N LEU A 82 16.69 -4.85 13.79
CA LEU A 82 17.40 -3.59 13.55
C LEU A 82 17.59 -3.36 12.05
N LEU A 83 18.02 -4.38 11.31
CA LEU A 83 18.15 -4.30 9.86
C LEU A 83 16.79 -4.02 9.21
N LEU A 84 15.75 -4.75 9.60
CA LEU A 84 14.41 -4.59 9.04
C LEU A 84 13.83 -3.20 9.29
N ILE A 85 13.95 -2.66 10.51
CA ILE A 85 13.43 -1.32 10.82
C ILE A 85 14.24 -0.22 10.14
N ILE A 86 15.56 -0.37 10.01
CA ILE A 86 16.39 0.58 9.24
C ILE A 86 15.94 0.58 7.77
N PHE A 87 15.71 -0.60 7.20
CA PHE A 87 15.21 -0.74 5.83
C PHE A 87 13.83 -0.09 5.66
N PHE A 88 12.87 -0.37 6.54
CA PHE A 88 11.55 0.27 6.48
C PHE A 88 11.62 1.78 6.71
N THR A 89 12.44 2.26 7.66
CA THR A 89 12.64 3.70 7.89
C THR A 89 13.20 4.39 6.65
N PHE A 90 14.08 3.73 5.91
CA PHE A 90 14.58 4.23 4.62
C PHE A 90 13.47 4.29 3.57
N LEU A 91 12.66 3.23 3.41
CA LEU A 91 11.53 3.22 2.47
C LEU A 91 10.48 4.28 2.80
N THR A 92 10.13 4.43 4.08
CA THR A 92 9.13 5.41 4.54
C THR A 92 9.67 6.84 4.46
N GLY A 93 10.96 7.04 4.73
CA GLY A 93 11.65 8.29 4.46
C GLY A 93 11.67 8.63 2.98
N TYR A 94 11.98 7.66 2.11
CA TYR A 94 11.96 7.86 0.65
C TYR A 94 10.56 8.27 0.16
N ALA A 95 9.51 7.58 0.62
CA ALA A 95 8.13 7.93 0.29
C ALA A 95 7.76 9.36 0.75
N LEU A 96 8.18 9.75 1.96
CA LEU A 96 7.93 11.08 2.52
C LEU A 96 8.65 12.20 1.75
N PHE A 97 9.93 12.02 1.42
CA PHE A 97 10.74 13.06 0.77
C PHE A 97 10.59 13.09 -0.75
N SER A 98 10.29 11.95 -1.39
CA SER A 98 10.09 11.90 -2.84
C SER A 98 8.73 12.47 -3.24
N GLY A 99 7.71 12.38 -2.38
CA GLY A 99 6.35 12.85 -2.68
C GLY A 99 5.62 12.05 -3.78
N LYS A 100 6.29 11.05 -4.38
CA LYS A 100 5.76 10.21 -5.46
C LYS A 100 4.83 9.09 -4.98
N ILE A 101 4.86 8.75 -3.69
CA ILE A 101 4.13 7.60 -3.12
C ILE A 101 3.16 8.11 -2.05
N LYS A 102 1.86 8.03 -2.32
CA LYS A 102 0.81 8.61 -1.47
C LYS A 102 0.53 7.81 -0.19
N THR A 103 0.71 6.48 -0.20
CA THR A 103 0.39 5.60 0.94
C THR A 103 1.56 4.69 1.31
N CYS A 104 1.81 4.56 2.62
CA CYS A 104 2.84 3.63 3.12
C CYS A 104 2.24 2.23 3.29
N GLY A 105 2.73 1.26 2.53
CA GLY A 105 2.29 -0.16 2.60
C GLY A 105 2.67 -0.89 3.90
N CYS A 106 3.16 -0.21 4.94
CA CYS A 106 3.62 -0.86 6.16
C CYS A 106 2.51 -1.48 7.03
N PHE A 107 1.25 -1.04 6.91
CA PHE A 107 0.11 -1.67 7.62
C PHE A 107 -0.96 -2.18 6.66
N GLY A 108 -0.61 -2.40 5.39
CA GLY A 108 -1.58 -2.73 4.35
C GLY A 108 -2.72 -1.71 4.24
N ASP A 109 -3.78 -2.09 3.53
CA ASP A 109 -4.90 -1.19 3.25
C ASP A 109 -5.91 -1.06 4.40
N CYS A 110 -5.75 -1.84 5.47
CA CYS A 110 -6.60 -1.75 6.66
C CYS A 110 -6.32 -0.54 7.54
N LEU A 111 -5.10 0.00 7.50
CA LEU A 111 -4.67 1.15 8.28
C LEU A 111 -3.80 2.07 7.41
N PRO A 112 -4.40 2.82 6.46
CA PRO A 112 -3.66 3.74 5.61
C PRO A 112 -3.13 4.89 6.48
N LEU A 113 -1.83 4.83 6.78
CA LEU A 113 -1.11 5.89 7.47
C LEU A 113 -0.46 6.80 6.45
N THR A 114 -0.49 8.11 6.73
CA THR A 114 0.27 9.08 5.94
C THR A 114 1.77 8.74 5.98
N PRO A 115 2.55 9.09 4.94
CA PRO A 115 4.00 8.86 4.94
C PRO A 115 4.69 9.46 6.17
N ALA A 116 4.25 10.64 6.63
CA ALA A 116 4.80 11.29 7.82
C ALA A 116 4.52 10.53 9.11
N GLN A 117 3.28 10.05 9.30
CA GLN A 117 2.93 9.22 10.47
C GLN A 117 3.69 7.90 10.47
N SER A 118 3.82 7.27 9.30
CA SER A 118 4.55 6.01 9.15
C SER A 118 6.03 6.18 9.47
N PHE A 119 6.67 7.21 8.93
CA PHE A 119 8.07 7.55 9.21
C PHE A 119 8.30 7.85 10.70
N GLY A 120 7.42 8.65 11.33
CA GLY A 120 7.50 8.94 12.76
C GLY A 120 7.38 7.69 13.63
N LYS A 121 6.47 6.77 13.28
CA LYS A 121 6.35 5.46 13.95
C LYS A 121 7.61 4.62 13.79
N ASP A 122 8.18 4.56 12.59
CA ASP A 122 9.38 3.77 12.33
C ASP A 122 10.60 4.32 13.10
N ILE A 123 10.75 5.65 13.22
CA ILE A 123 11.76 6.28 14.09
C ILE A 123 11.54 5.90 15.55
N PHE A 124 10.30 5.98 16.03
CA PHE A 124 9.98 5.59 17.41
C PHE A 124 10.33 4.12 17.68
N LEU A 125 9.95 3.22 16.76
CA LEU A 125 10.28 1.81 16.82
C LEU A 125 11.80 1.57 16.74
N LEU A 126 12.51 2.31 15.89
CA LEU A 126 13.97 2.24 15.75
C LEU A 126 14.65 2.54 17.09
N VAL A 127 14.23 3.60 17.80
CA VAL A 127 14.77 3.93 19.14
C VAL A 127 14.54 2.78 20.12
N LEU A 128 13.33 2.21 20.17
CA LEU A 128 13.01 1.08 21.04
C LEU A 128 13.85 -0.17 20.70
N ILE A 129 14.05 -0.46 19.41
CA ILE A 129 14.86 -1.58 18.93
C ILE A 129 16.34 -1.37 19.25
N ILE A 130 16.87 -0.14 19.15
CA ILE A 130 18.24 0.18 19.55
C ILE A 130 18.44 -0.12 21.05
N ILE A 131 17.49 0.25 21.90
CA ILE A 131 17.53 -0.08 23.33
C ILE A 131 17.56 -1.61 23.52
N LEU A 132 16.67 -2.36 22.84
CA LEU A 132 16.70 -3.83 22.90
C LEU A 132 18.01 -4.42 22.39
N PHE A 133 18.59 -3.84 21.34
CA PHE A 133 19.85 -4.27 20.74
C PHE A 133 21.04 -4.08 21.68
N VAL A 134 21.14 -2.92 22.35
CA VAL A 134 22.21 -2.66 23.33
C VAL A 134 22.10 -3.62 24.52
N TYR A 135 20.90 -3.84 25.03
CA TYR A 135 20.65 -4.71 26.18
C TYR A 135 20.42 -6.19 25.82
N ARG A 136 20.64 -6.60 24.55
CA ARG A 136 20.34 -7.95 24.05
C ARG A 136 20.93 -9.10 24.86
N ASN A 137 22.12 -8.89 25.45
CA ASN A 137 22.82 -9.90 26.25
C ASN A 137 22.24 -10.07 27.66
N ARG A 138 21.39 -9.14 28.13
CA ARG A 138 20.75 -9.17 29.46
C ARG A 138 19.36 -9.81 29.42
N ILE A 139 18.87 -10.15 28.24
CA ILE A 139 17.52 -10.69 28.03
C ILE A 139 17.62 -12.22 27.95
N HIS A 140 17.08 -12.88 28.96
CA HIS A 140 16.95 -14.34 28.97
C HIS A 140 15.60 -14.75 28.42
N SER A 141 15.56 -15.94 27.80
CA SER A 141 14.31 -16.49 27.28
C SER A 141 13.35 -16.83 28.41
N SER A 142 12.08 -16.47 28.23
CA SER A 142 11.00 -16.81 29.15
C SER A 142 10.58 -18.29 29.04
N LEU A 143 10.99 -18.98 27.97
CA LEU A 143 10.68 -20.37 27.71
C LEU A 143 11.96 -21.19 27.50
N PRO A 144 11.94 -22.51 27.77
CA PRO A 144 13.07 -23.37 27.43
C PRO A 144 13.30 -23.36 25.91
N PRO A 145 14.56 -23.29 25.43
CA PRO A 145 14.87 -23.06 24.01
C PRO A 145 14.21 -24.02 23.02
N ARG A 146 14.02 -25.29 23.41
CA ARG A 146 13.34 -26.31 22.58
C ARG A 146 11.85 -26.03 22.40
N ARG A 147 11.15 -25.64 23.46
CA ARG A 147 9.71 -25.30 23.37
C ARG A 147 9.51 -24.00 22.60
N ALA A 148 10.38 -23.01 22.83
CA ALA A 148 10.35 -21.76 22.06
C ALA A 148 10.55 -22.01 20.55
N ALA A 149 11.50 -22.87 20.17
CA ALA A 149 11.70 -23.25 18.78
C ALA A 149 10.49 -23.98 18.19
N GLY A 150 9.88 -24.91 18.94
CA GLY A 150 8.66 -25.60 18.52
C GLY A 150 7.48 -24.63 18.29
N TRP A 151 7.27 -23.69 19.21
CA TRP A 151 6.24 -22.66 19.05
C TRP A 151 6.47 -21.78 17.83
N LEU A 152 7.71 -21.33 17.60
CA LEU A 152 8.03 -20.53 16.42
C LEU A 152 7.83 -21.32 15.13
N PHE A 153 8.17 -22.62 15.10
CA PHE A 153 7.94 -23.46 13.93
C PHE A 153 6.44 -23.59 13.61
N VAL A 154 5.60 -23.82 14.62
CA VAL A 154 4.14 -23.88 14.45
C VAL A 154 3.58 -22.55 13.95
N ILE A 155 4.02 -21.43 14.52
CA ILE A 155 3.59 -20.09 14.11
C ILE A 155 4.01 -19.79 12.67
N THR A 156 5.24 -20.11 12.29
CA THR A 156 5.71 -20.00 10.91
C THR A 156 4.80 -20.78 9.95
N GLY A 157 4.49 -22.04 10.26
CA GLY A 157 3.60 -22.87 9.44
C GLY A 157 2.21 -22.27 9.30
N LEU A 158 1.64 -21.75 10.39
CA LEU A 158 0.34 -21.07 10.39
C LEU A 158 0.35 -19.82 9.52
N VAL A 159 1.36 -18.96 9.66
CA VAL A 159 1.48 -17.72 8.87
C VAL A 159 1.64 -18.03 7.38
N VAL A 160 2.45 -19.03 7.04
CA VAL A 160 2.60 -19.48 5.64
C VAL A 160 1.26 -19.99 5.10
N TYR A 161 0.57 -20.85 5.84
CA TYR A 161 -0.74 -21.35 5.47
C TYR A 161 -1.77 -20.23 5.28
N ALA A 162 -1.81 -19.26 6.21
CA ALA A 162 -2.72 -18.12 6.15
C ALA A 162 -2.52 -17.29 4.87
N GLN A 163 -1.26 -17.05 4.47
CA GLN A 163 -0.98 -16.32 3.23
C GLN A 163 -1.43 -17.11 1.99
N PHE A 164 -1.17 -18.42 1.92
CA PHE A 164 -1.66 -19.24 0.81
C PHE A 164 -3.19 -19.33 0.76
N TYR A 165 -3.85 -19.31 1.92
CA TYR A 165 -5.30 -19.28 2.01
C TYR A 165 -5.87 -17.98 1.42
N VAL A 166 -5.33 -16.81 1.80
CA VAL A 166 -5.76 -15.48 1.33
C VAL A 166 -5.41 -15.24 -0.15
N LEU A 167 -4.39 -15.90 -0.70
CA LEU A 167 -4.13 -15.85 -2.14
C LEU A 167 -5.17 -16.59 -2.98
N LYS A 168 -5.92 -17.53 -2.38
CA LYS A 168 -6.94 -18.34 -3.06
C LYS A 168 -8.37 -17.98 -2.67
N ASN A 169 -8.55 -17.34 -1.53
CA ASN A 169 -9.85 -17.00 -0.94
C ASN A 169 -9.85 -15.52 -0.54
N LEU A 170 -11.03 -14.99 -0.23
CA LEU A 170 -11.13 -13.63 0.30
C LEU A 170 -10.29 -13.46 1.59
N PRO A 171 -9.69 -12.27 1.80
CA PRO A 171 -9.03 -11.92 3.05
C PRO A 171 -9.91 -12.20 4.27
N PHE A 172 -9.30 -12.51 5.43
CA PHE A 172 -10.06 -12.72 6.67
C PHE A 172 -10.81 -11.45 7.09
N ILE A 173 -10.19 -10.30 6.85
CA ILE A 173 -10.79 -8.99 7.05
C ILE A 173 -10.63 -8.21 5.75
N ASP A 174 -11.74 -7.94 5.08
CA ASP A 174 -11.75 -7.13 3.88
C ASP A 174 -11.86 -5.65 4.24
N CYS A 175 -10.76 -4.94 4.04
CA CYS A 175 -10.62 -3.51 4.29
C CYS A 175 -10.74 -2.67 3.01
N LEU A 176 -10.84 -3.32 1.85
CA LEU A 176 -10.87 -2.63 0.56
C LEU A 176 -12.21 -1.90 0.38
N PRO A 177 -12.22 -0.80 -0.40
CA PRO A 177 -13.46 -0.08 -0.70
C PRO A 177 -14.44 -0.91 -1.54
N TYR A 178 -13.99 -2.02 -2.15
CA TYR A 178 -14.81 -2.95 -2.94
C TYR A 178 -15.44 -4.10 -2.15
N LYS A 179 -15.32 -4.11 -0.81
CA LYS A 179 -15.86 -5.19 0.03
C LYS A 179 -17.38 -5.34 -0.08
N ARG A 180 -17.88 -6.54 0.20
CA ARG A 180 -19.32 -6.83 0.19
C ARG A 180 -20.11 -5.88 1.09
N GLY A 181 -21.18 -5.29 0.54
CA GLY A 181 -22.06 -4.36 1.22
C GLY A 181 -21.75 -2.88 0.98
N ASN A 182 -20.61 -2.56 0.37
CA ASN A 182 -20.29 -1.20 -0.06
C ASN A 182 -21.00 -0.85 -1.38
N ASN A 183 -21.36 0.43 -1.54
CA ASN A 183 -21.88 0.97 -2.80
C ASN A 183 -20.75 1.74 -3.53
N ILE A 184 -20.33 1.22 -4.69
CA ILE A 184 -19.25 1.82 -5.49
C ILE A 184 -19.58 3.26 -5.88
N SER A 185 -20.80 3.52 -6.38
CA SER A 185 -21.23 4.85 -6.80
C SER A 185 -21.19 5.87 -5.65
N GLU A 186 -21.54 5.44 -4.44
CA GLU A 186 -21.46 6.31 -3.25
C GLU A 186 -20.02 6.58 -2.83
N LEU A 187 -19.14 5.57 -2.89
CA LEU A 187 -17.73 5.69 -2.50
C LEU A 187 -16.87 6.44 -3.52
N MET A 188 -17.37 6.61 -4.75
CA MET A 188 -16.80 7.48 -5.78
C MET A 188 -17.14 8.96 -5.59
N LYS A 189 -18.16 9.28 -4.78
CA LYS A 189 -18.54 10.68 -4.56
C LYS A 189 -17.48 11.39 -3.73
N VAL A 190 -17.12 12.59 -4.19
CA VAL A 190 -16.26 13.49 -3.45
C VAL A 190 -16.92 13.82 -2.11
N PRO A 191 -16.23 13.59 -0.97
CA PRO A 191 -16.79 13.85 0.35
C PRO A 191 -17.14 15.33 0.55
N ALA A 192 -18.19 15.60 1.34
CA ALA A 192 -18.65 16.96 1.59
C ALA A 192 -17.54 17.82 2.21
N GLY A 193 -17.28 18.99 1.62
CA GLY A 193 -16.24 19.92 2.06
C GLY A 193 -14.85 19.60 1.54
N ALA A 194 -14.67 18.64 0.62
CA ALA A 194 -13.40 18.44 -0.06
C ALA A 194 -13.00 19.72 -0.83
N VAL A 195 -11.79 20.19 -0.57
CA VAL A 195 -11.18 21.31 -1.30
C VAL A 195 -10.04 20.71 -2.11
N PRO A 196 -10.09 20.74 -3.45
CA PRO A 196 -9.00 20.23 -4.28
C PRO A 196 -7.75 21.09 -4.12
N ASP A 197 -6.60 20.51 -4.47
CA ASP A 197 -5.36 21.25 -4.59
C ASP A 197 -5.52 22.36 -5.65
N SER A 198 -5.15 23.58 -5.29
CA SER A 198 -5.14 24.72 -6.22
C SER A 198 -3.73 24.91 -6.74
N PHE A 199 -3.54 24.62 -8.02
CA PHE A 199 -2.29 24.88 -8.74
C PHE A 199 -2.39 26.21 -9.48
N ALA A 200 -1.34 27.01 -9.44
CA ALA A 200 -1.15 28.11 -10.37
C ALA A 200 0.01 27.78 -11.30
N ILE A 201 -0.14 28.17 -12.56
CA ILE A 201 0.89 27.99 -13.57
C ILE A 201 1.95 29.08 -13.37
N GLU A 202 3.18 28.67 -13.12
CA GLU A 202 4.35 29.54 -13.02
C GLU A 202 5.27 29.26 -14.22
N PHE A 203 5.67 30.32 -14.92
CA PHE A 203 6.56 30.26 -16.07
C PHE A 203 7.95 30.75 -15.66
N GLU A 204 8.98 29.98 -15.98
CA GLU A 204 10.37 30.36 -15.74
C GLU A 204 11.00 30.89 -17.04
N TYR A 205 11.61 32.07 -16.94
CA TYR A 205 12.30 32.76 -18.02
C TYR A 205 13.73 33.11 -17.61
N GLU A 206 14.63 33.20 -18.59
CA GLU A 206 15.98 33.71 -18.43
C GLU A 206 16.11 35.07 -19.11
N LYS A 207 16.60 36.08 -18.37
CA LYS A 207 16.96 37.40 -18.91
C LYS A 207 18.28 37.83 -18.29
N ASN A 208 19.27 38.17 -19.13
CA ASN A 208 20.62 38.59 -18.70
C ASN A 208 21.32 37.60 -17.74
N GLY A 209 21.14 36.29 -17.95
CA GLY A 209 21.72 35.24 -17.10
C GLY A 209 21.06 35.07 -15.73
N LYS A 210 19.94 35.77 -15.46
CA LYS A 210 19.12 35.59 -14.26
C LYS A 210 17.83 34.87 -14.60
N LYS A 211 17.50 33.86 -13.79
CA LYS A 211 16.22 33.15 -13.85
C LYS A 211 15.15 33.96 -13.11
N LEU A 212 14.00 34.14 -13.76
CA LEU A 212 12.86 34.90 -13.29
C LEU A 212 11.61 34.05 -13.46
N SER A 213 10.73 34.05 -12.47
CA SER A 213 9.49 33.27 -12.48
C SER A 213 8.29 34.19 -12.42
N PHE A 214 7.30 33.98 -13.30
CA PHE A 214 6.08 34.79 -13.39
C PHE A 214 4.85 33.89 -13.35
N ASP A 215 3.77 34.35 -12.73
CA ASP A 215 2.47 33.69 -12.82
C ASP A 215 1.69 34.17 -14.06
N GLN A 216 0.57 33.52 -14.39
CA GLN A 216 -0.27 33.90 -15.53
C GLN A 216 -0.82 35.34 -15.49
N GLY A 217 -0.95 35.94 -14.31
CA GLY A 217 -1.55 37.26 -14.12
C GLY A 217 -0.56 38.41 -13.94
N HIS A 218 0.72 38.11 -13.65
CA HIS A 218 1.74 39.07 -13.24
C HIS A 218 3.01 38.93 -14.10
N PHE A 219 2.85 39.14 -15.40
CA PHE A 219 3.99 39.39 -16.28
C PHE A 219 4.52 40.82 -16.05
N PRO A 220 5.84 41.03 -16.12
CA PRO A 220 6.41 42.35 -15.95
C PRO A 220 6.06 43.23 -17.16
N ALA A 221 5.88 44.53 -16.94
CA ALA A 221 5.45 45.46 -17.99
C ALA A 221 6.48 45.61 -19.13
N ASP A 222 7.75 45.25 -18.90
CA ASP A 222 8.85 45.23 -19.87
C ASP A 222 9.04 43.86 -20.55
N PHE A 223 8.03 42.97 -20.50
CA PHE A 223 8.12 41.65 -21.11
C PHE A 223 8.28 41.76 -22.65
N ASP A 224 9.48 41.43 -23.13
CA ASP A 224 9.91 41.56 -24.51
C ASP A 224 10.62 40.28 -25.01
N THR A 225 11.16 40.31 -26.24
CA THR A 225 11.86 39.17 -26.86
C THR A 225 13.19 38.82 -26.18
N THR A 226 13.64 39.57 -25.17
CA THR A 226 14.88 39.27 -24.43
C THR A 226 14.67 38.24 -23.32
N TYR A 227 13.42 37.93 -22.98
CA TYR A 227 13.06 36.86 -22.05
C TYR A 227 13.05 35.51 -22.79
N LYS A 228 13.96 34.62 -22.43
CA LYS A 228 14.01 33.26 -22.99
C LYS A 228 13.23 32.31 -22.11
N PHE A 229 12.17 31.71 -22.65
CA PHE A 229 11.38 30.71 -21.92
C PHE A 229 12.25 29.49 -21.60
N LEU A 230 12.24 29.07 -20.33
CA LEU A 230 12.94 27.88 -19.85
C LEU A 230 11.97 26.74 -19.61
N ASP A 231 10.99 26.94 -18.74
CA ASP A 231 10.07 25.87 -18.31
C ASP A 231 8.73 26.43 -17.81
N ARG A 232 7.73 25.56 -17.76
CA ARG A 232 6.43 25.81 -17.14
C ARG A 232 6.17 24.72 -16.11
N HIS A 233 6.00 25.11 -14.85
CA HIS A 233 5.63 24.20 -13.78
C HIS A 233 4.35 24.64 -13.08
N ASP A 234 3.58 23.65 -12.64
CA ASP A 234 2.40 23.88 -11.81
C ASP A 234 2.85 24.04 -10.35
N LYS A 235 2.70 25.24 -9.80
CA LYS A 235 3.02 25.55 -8.41
C LYS A 235 1.78 25.36 -7.54
N LEU A 236 1.88 24.51 -6.53
CA LEU A 236 0.82 24.34 -5.54
C LEU A 236 0.67 25.62 -4.71
N VAL A 237 -0.38 26.41 -4.98
CA VAL A 237 -0.66 27.66 -4.27
C VAL A 237 -1.38 27.39 -2.96
N LYS A 238 -2.30 26.42 -2.98
CA LYS A 238 -3.03 26.00 -1.78
C LYS A 238 -3.21 24.50 -1.81
N LYS A 239 -2.62 23.84 -0.81
CA LYS A 239 -2.89 22.43 -0.55
C LYS A 239 -4.35 22.30 -0.11
N GLY A 240 -5.08 21.44 -0.81
CA GLY A 240 -6.41 21.00 -0.45
C GLY A 240 -6.42 20.34 0.92
N ASN A 241 -7.61 20.00 1.40
CA ASN A 241 -7.76 19.32 2.69
C ASN A 241 -7.51 17.80 2.63
N GLY A 242 -7.09 17.28 1.46
CA GLY A 242 -6.74 15.87 1.27
C GLY A 242 -7.93 14.92 1.37
N LEU A 243 -9.16 15.42 1.30
CA LEU A 243 -10.37 14.60 1.29
C LEU A 243 -10.62 14.10 -0.14
N GLU A 244 -10.08 12.91 -0.45
CA GLU A 244 -10.31 12.19 -1.70
C GLU A 244 -11.45 11.16 -1.50
N PRO A 245 -12.21 10.80 -2.55
CA PRO A 245 -13.16 9.69 -2.48
C PRO A 245 -12.42 8.38 -2.22
N LYS A 246 -13.11 7.39 -1.62
CA LYS A 246 -12.48 6.09 -1.31
C LYS A 246 -12.20 5.26 -2.57
N ILE A 247 -12.91 5.56 -3.66
CA ILE A 247 -12.69 5.01 -4.99
C ILE A 247 -12.50 6.22 -5.92
N VAL A 248 -11.33 6.32 -6.55
CA VAL A 248 -10.95 7.47 -7.39
C VAL A 248 -10.88 7.12 -8.88
N ASP A 249 -10.64 5.87 -9.21
CA ASP A 249 -10.15 5.40 -10.52
C ASP A 249 -11.05 4.35 -11.17
N PHE A 250 -12.18 4.01 -10.55
CA PHE A 250 -13.11 3.05 -11.12
C PHE A 250 -13.78 3.62 -12.37
N SER A 251 -13.54 2.97 -13.51
CA SER A 251 -14.17 3.30 -14.78
C SER A 251 -14.48 2.04 -15.58
N LEU A 252 -15.58 2.06 -16.33
CA LEU A 252 -16.04 1.00 -17.20
C LEU A 252 -16.16 1.56 -18.61
N MET A 253 -15.16 1.27 -19.44
CA MET A 253 -15.14 1.69 -20.84
C MET A 253 -15.55 0.55 -21.77
N THR A 254 -16.30 0.89 -22.81
CA THR A 254 -16.53 -0.03 -23.93
C THR A 254 -15.25 -0.19 -24.76
N GLN A 255 -15.22 -1.19 -25.65
CA GLN A 255 -14.12 -1.38 -26.60
C GLN A 255 -13.86 -0.16 -27.51
N ASN A 256 -14.86 0.72 -27.66
CA ASN A 256 -14.76 1.95 -28.46
C ASN A 256 -14.32 3.16 -27.61
N GLY A 257 -14.00 2.98 -26.33
CA GLY A 257 -13.58 4.03 -25.41
C GLY A 257 -14.72 4.87 -24.81
N LEU A 258 -15.98 4.50 -25.04
CA LEU A 258 -17.12 5.16 -24.42
C LEU A 258 -17.24 4.76 -22.94
N ASP A 259 -17.28 5.75 -22.05
CA ASP A 259 -17.49 5.55 -20.61
C ASP A 259 -18.96 5.20 -20.31
N THR A 260 -19.16 4.04 -19.69
CA THR A 260 -20.46 3.46 -19.29
C THR A 260 -20.61 3.32 -17.78
N THR A 261 -19.67 3.86 -17.00
CA THR A 261 -19.58 3.69 -15.54
C THR A 261 -20.86 4.11 -14.84
N THR A 262 -21.34 5.32 -15.12
CA THR A 262 -22.54 5.87 -14.46
C THR A 262 -23.81 5.13 -14.87
N GLU A 263 -23.89 4.69 -16.13
CA GLU A 263 -25.05 3.94 -16.64
C GLU A 263 -25.17 2.57 -15.98
N ILE A 264 -24.05 1.84 -15.89
CA ILE A 264 -24.02 0.51 -15.24
C ILE A 264 -24.25 0.65 -13.74
N LEU A 265 -23.51 1.52 -13.06
CA LEU A 265 -23.63 1.69 -11.60
C LEU A 265 -24.98 2.28 -11.17
N GLY A 266 -25.62 3.06 -12.04
CA GLY A 266 -26.94 3.65 -11.80
C GLY A 266 -28.13 2.75 -12.16
N ASN A 267 -27.89 1.55 -12.70
CA ASN A 267 -28.95 0.64 -13.09
C ASN A 267 -29.78 0.19 -11.86
N PRO A 268 -31.11 0.43 -11.85
CA PRO A 268 -31.95 0.05 -10.71
C PRO A 268 -32.18 -1.47 -10.62
N ASN A 269 -31.94 -2.22 -11.71
CA ASN A 269 -32.11 -3.66 -11.74
C ASN A 269 -30.82 -4.38 -11.30
N PRO A 270 -30.92 -5.57 -10.67
CA PRO A 270 -29.75 -6.38 -10.36
C PRO A 270 -28.99 -6.76 -11.64
N TYR A 271 -27.66 -6.64 -11.60
CA TYR A 271 -26.76 -7.08 -12.66
C TYR A 271 -25.54 -7.77 -12.06
N MET A 272 -24.78 -8.50 -12.88
CA MET A 272 -23.52 -9.12 -12.48
C MET A 272 -22.37 -8.52 -13.29
N LEU A 273 -21.35 -8.04 -12.58
CA LEU A 273 -20.05 -7.72 -13.17
C LEU A 273 -19.12 -8.92 -12.94
N VAL A 274 -18.62 -9.50 -14.02
CA VAL A 274 -17.63 -10.58 -13.98
C VAL A 274 -16.29 -9.96 -14.34
N MET A 275 -15.40 -9.89 -13.35
CA MET A 275 -14.05 -9.31 -13.52
C MET A 275 -13.09 -10.41 -13.99
N ALA A 276 -12.48 -10.22 -15.16
CA ALA A 276 -11.36 -11.01 -15.65
C ALA A 276 -10.08 -10.17 -15.55
N ARG A 277 -8.99 -10.77 -15.09
CA ARG A 277 -7.70 -10.07 -15.02
C ARG A 277 -7.08 -9.87 -16.40
N ASN A 278 -7.20 -10.89 -17.26
CA ASN A 278 -6.80 -10.86 -18.66
C ASN A 278 -7.59 -11.93 -19.42
N MET A 279 -7.55 -11.84 -20.75
CA MET A 279 -8.25 -12.72 -21.67
C MET A 279 -7.35 -13.82 -22.26
N ASP A 280 -6.05 -13.83 -21.94
CA ASP A 280 -5.07 -14.80 -22.46
C ASP A 280 -5.48 -16.26 -22.24
N HIS A 281 -6.13 -16.55 -21.10
CA HIS A 281 -6.58 -17.88 -20.71
C HIS A 281 -8.11 -18.02 -20.74
N ALA A 282 -8.80 -17.25 -21.60
CA ALA A 282 -10.26 -17.28 -21.69
C ALA A 282 -10.85 -18.68 -21.97
N ALA A 283 -10.11 -19.52 -22.68
CA ALA A 283 -10.51 -20.91 -22.93
C ALA A 283 -10.64 -21.74 -21.63
N ASP A 284 -9.83 -21.46 -20.60
CA ASP A 284 -9.79 -22.24 -19.36
C ASP A 284 -11.03 -21.99 -18.49
N TRP A 285 -11.59 -20.78 -18.55
CA TRP A 285 -12.74 -20.38 -17.73
C TRP A 285 -14.03 -20.11 -18.53
N GLY A 286 -13.98 -20.09 -19.87
CA GLY A 286 -15.12 -19.77 -20.74
C GLY A 286 -16.34 -20.66 -20.50
N ALA A 287 -16.14 -21.97 -20.36
CA ALA A 287 -17.23 -22.90 -20.04
C ALA A 287 -17.87 -22.65 -18.65
N GLY A 288 -17.12 -22.05 -17.72
CA GLY A 288 -17.64 -21.59 -16.43
C GLY A 288 -18.45 -20.30 -16.59
N PHE A 289 -17.93 -19.36 -17.38
CA PHE A 289 -18.60 -18.09 -17.68
C PHE A 289 -19.94 -18.30 -18.41
N GLU A 290 -20.00 -19.17 -19.42
CA GLU A 290 -21.24 -19.49 -20.13
C GLU A 290 -22.32 -20.05 -19.18
N ARG A 291 -21.93 -20.86 -18.19
CA ARG A 291 -22.85 -21.35 -17.16
C ARG A 291 -23.41 -20.22 -16.30
N ILE A 292 -22.59 -19.23 -15.96
CA ILE A 292 -23.03 -18.04 -15.21
C ILE A 292 -23.99 -17.21 -16.07
N VAL A 293 -23.63 -16.94 -17.33
CA VAL A 293 -24.47 -16.17 -18.26
C VAL A 293 -25.82 -16.83 -18.46
N LYS A 294 -25.85 -18.15 -18.67
CA LYS A 294 -27.10 -18.90 -18.82
C LYS A 294 -27.97 -18.83 -17.56
N ALA A 295 -27.39 -19.10 -16.39
CA ALA A 295 -28.12 -19.08 -15.12
C ALA A 295 -28.62 -17.67 -14.73
N ALA A 296 -27.89 -16.62 -15.11
CA ALA A 296 -28.29 -15.23 -14.92
C ALA A 296 -29.38 -14.82 -15.93
N GLY A 297 -29.25 -15.25 -17.19
CA GLY A 297 -30.24 -15.03 -18.26
C GLY A 297 -31.59 -15.66 -17.93
N ASP A 298 -31.61 -16.88 -17.37
CA ASP A 298 -32.83 -17.55 -16.89
C ASP A 298 -33.57 -16.74 -15.80
N LYS A 299 -32.85 -15.84 -15.11
CA LYS A 299 -33.39 -14.95 -14.06
C LYS A 299 -33.58 -13.50 -14.54
N GLY A 300 -33.33 -13.21 -15.82
CA GLY A 300 -33.38 -11.85 -16.38
C GLY A 300 -32.31 -10.91 -15.83
N ILE A 301 -31.20 -11.45 -15.29
CA ILE A 301 -30.10 -10.66 -14.73
C ILE A 301 -29.04 -10.45 -15.82
N PRO A 302 -28.78 -9.21 -16.27
CA PRO A 302 -27.72 -8.93 -17.23
C PRO A 302 -26.34 -9.20 -16.62
N VAL A 303 -25.44 -9.73 -17.45
CA VAL A 303 -24.05 -10.04 -17.08
C VAL A 303 -23.11 -9.23 -17.96
N PHE A 304 -22.19 -8.52 -17.33
CA PHE A 304 -21.17 -7.70 -17.98
C PHE A 304 -19.79 -8.30 -17.68
N LEU A 305 -19.02 -8.62 -18.71
CA LEU A 305 -17.62 -9.02 -18.58
C LEU A 305 -16.75 -7.75 -18.58
N VAL A 306 -15.89 -7.61 -17.57
CA VAL A 306 -14.98 -6.47 -17.41
C VAL A 306 -13.56 -7.01 -17.34
N THR A 307 -12.66 -6.47 -18.15
CA THR A 307 -11.24 -6.84 -18.18
C THR A 307 -10.36 -5.59 -18.19
N SER A 308 -9.10 -5.73 -17.79
CA SER A 308 -8.09 -4.66 -17.88
C SER A 308 -7.32 -4.63 -19.21
N ASP A 309 -7.64 -5.54 -20.13
CA ASP A 309 -7.07 -5.59 -21.49
C ASP A 309 -7.65 -4.52 -22.43
#